data_AF-A0A3L7URC3-F1
#
_entry.id   AF-A0A3L7URC3-F1
#
_cell.length_a   1.000
_cell.length_b   1.000
_cell.length_c   1.000
_cell.angle_alpha   90.00
_cell.angle_beta   90.00
_cell.angle_gamma   90.00
#
_symmetry.space_group_name_H-M   'P 1'
#
loop_
_entity.id
_entity.type
_entity.pdbx_description
1 polymer ?
#
loop_
_entity_poly.entity_id
_entity_poly.type
_entity_poly.pdbx_seq_one_letter_code
_entity_poly.pdbx_strand_id
1 'polypeptide(L)'
;MVQSGSERIIVLSGPSGSGKTTLVRELVTFAEVILVKSVSATTRPPRPMEVHGDDYWFLTDAEFQGKMHNGAFLEHAEVFSSGYLYGTLRSELDRAWEQNGWAFLEIDVQGALKVMQQYPNAVTIFLKTPSSAEFERRLRARGTESESIIQRRLATAERELQLADRYKYVIVNDQLETAVSEICVILKAEEMARNA
;
A
#
# COMPACT_ATOMS: atom_id res chain seq x y z
N MET A 1 -23.96 9.36 -13.86
CA MET A 1 -23.93 9.44 -12.39
C MET A 1 -22.60 8.84 -11.96
N VAL A 2 -21.64 9.66 -11.57
CA VAL A 2 -20.42 9.16 -10.92
C VAL A 2 -20.86 8.68 -9.54
N GLN A 3 -20.76 7.39 -9.27
CA GLN A 3 -21.13 6.83 -7.96
C GLN A 3 -20.32 7.55 -6.87
N SER A 4 -20.98 7.97 -5.79
CA SER A 4 -20.35 8.66 -4.66
C SER A 4 -19.23 7.86 -3.97
N GLY A 5 -19.07 6.57 -4.29
CA GLY A 5 -17.96 5.74 -3.85
C GLY A 5 -16.63 5.97 -4.58
N SER A 6 -16.64 6.53 -5.79
CA SER A 6 -15.48 6.57 -6.72
C SER A 6 -14.23 7.34 -6.24
N GLU A 7 -14.27 7.96 -5.06
CA GLU A 7 -13.16 8.73 -4.48
C GLU A 7 -12.73 8.25 -3.08
N ARG A 8 -13.31 7.16 -2.57
CA ARG A 8 -12.88 6.53 -1.31
C ARG A 8 -11.69 5.60 -1.57
N ILE A 9 -10.53 6.20 -1.75
CA ILE A 9 -9.25 5.49 -1.93
C ILE A 9 -8.29 6.00 -0.88
N ILE A 10 -7.68 5.08 -0.13
CA ILE A 10 -6.55 5.34 0.76
C ILE A 10 -5.33 4.59 0.26
N VAL A 11 -4.23 5.32 0.06
CA VAL A 11 -2.94 4.77 -0.31
C VAL A 11 -1.99 4.93 0.88
N LEU A 12 -1.53 3.81 1.42
CA LEU A 12 -0.45 3.78 2.40
C LEU A 12 0.81 3.23 1.74
N SER A 13 1.86 4.04 1.72
CA SER A 13 3.16 3.64 1.19
C SER A 13 4.29 4.14 2.10
N GLY A 14 5.52 3.88 1.70
CA GLY A 14 6.73 4.28 2.42
C GLY A 14 7.77 3.17 2.40
N PRO A 15 8.97 3.41 2.97
CA PRO A 15 10.08 2.50 2.84
C PRO A 15 9.78 1.07 3.33
N SER A 16 10.32 0.08 2.62
CA SER A 16 10.16 -1.33 3.00
C SER A 16 10.83 -1.60 4.35
N GLY A 17 10.04 -1.76 5.41
CA GLY A 17 10.53 -1.83 6.80
C GLY A 17 9.85 -0.82 7.75
N SER A 18 9.07 0.12 7.24
CA SER A 18 8.35 1.12 8.04
C SER A 18 7.19 0.58 8.88
N GLY A 19 6.85 -0.71 8.80
CA GLY A 19 5.80 -1.35 9.61
C GLY A 19 4.39 -1.34 8.99
N LYS A 20 4.26 -1.05 7.69
CA LYS A 20 2.98 -0.95 6.96
C LYS A 20 2.03 -2.12 7.22
N THR A 21 2.48 -3.36 7.02
CA THR A 21 1.60 -4.54 7.14
C THR A 21 0.97 -4.68 8.54
N THR A 22 1.73 -4.39 9.61
CA THR A 22 1.18 -4.40 10.97
C THR A 22 0.17 -3.26 11.14
N LEU A 23 0.52 -2.06 10.69
CA LEU A 23 -0.36 -0.89 10.76
C LEU A 23 -1.68 -1.10 9.99
N VAL A 24 -1.64 -1.72 8.82
CA VAL A 24 -2.83 -2.05 8.02
C VAL A 24 -3.79 -2.95 8.79
N ARG A 25 -3.27 -3.99 9.47
CA ARG A 25 -4.10 -4.92 10.26
C ARG A 25 -4.81 -4.22 11.41
N GLU A 26 -4.10 -3.35 12.11
CA GLU A 26 -4.68 -2.55 13.19
C GLU A 26 -5.73 -1.57 12.64
N LEU A 27 -5.45 -0.88 11.53
CA LEU A 27 -6.39 0.07 10.93
C LEU A 27 -7.69 -0.58 10.48
N VAL A 28 -7.64 -1.75 9.85
CA VAL A 28 -8.85 -2.49 9.46
C VAL A 28 -9.71 -2.87 10.67
N THR A 29 -9.10 -2.98 11.85
CA THR A 29 -9.79 -3.31 13.11
C THR A 29 -10.34 -2.07 13.83
N PHE A 30 -9.60 -0.97 13.83
CA PHE A 30 -9.87 0.20 14.68
C PHE A 30 -10.44 1.42 13.94
N ALA A 31 -10.37 1.47 12.60
CA ALA A 31 -10.94 2.59 11.86
C ALA A 31 -12.47 2.60 11.98
N GLU A 32 -13.04 3.79 12.18
CA GLU A 32 -14.49 3.98 12.21
C GLU A 32 -15.13 3.86 10.81
N VAL A 33 -14.31 3.98 9.75
CA VAL A 33 -14.72 3.79 8.36
C VAL A 33 -14.48 2.35 7.91
N ILE A 34 -15.31 1.86 6.99
CA ILE A 34 -15.13 0.52 6.40
C ILE A 34 -13.88 0.57 5.51
N LEU A 35 -12.82 -0.14 5.91
CA LEU A 35 -11.60 -0.31 5.10
C LEU A 35 -11.61 -1.68 4.44
N VAL A 36 -11.57 -1.70 3.11
CA VAL A 36 -11.43 -2.94 2.33
C VAL A 36 -10.02 -3.00 1.78
N LYS A 37 -9.19 -3.86 2.39
CA LYS A 37 -7.82 -4.08 1.95
C LYS A 37 -7.80 -4.63 0.53
N SER A 38 -7.09 -3.96 -0.36
CA SER A 38 -6.86 -4.43 -1.73
C SER A 38 -5.90 -5.63 -1.75
N VAL A 39 -6.29 -6.64 -2.51
CA VAL A 39 -5.47 -7.84 -2.75
C VAL A 39 -4.67 -7.64 -4.04
N SER A 40 -3.35 -7.64 -3.93
CA SER A 40 -2.47 -7.50 -5.10
C SER A 40 -2.49 -8.76 -5.96
N ALA A 41 -2.31 -8.62 -7.27
CA ALA A 41 -2.03 -9.76 -8.14
C ALA A 41 -0.53 -10.00 -8.28
N THR A 42 -0.13 -11.25 -8.48
CA THR A 42 1.26 -11.60 -8.77
C THR A 42 1.38 -12.80 -9.70
N THR A 43 2.47 -12.85 -10.48
CA THR A 43 2.87 -14.05 -11.25
C THR A 43 3.71 -15.04 -10.46
N ARG A 44 4.11 -14.69 -9.24
CA ARG A 44 4.82 -15.60 -8.35
C ARG A 44 3.91 -16.77 -7.94
N PRO A 45 4.40 -18.02 -7.89
CA PRO A 45 3.63 -19.11 -7.31
C PRO A 45 3.35 -18.88 -5.81
N PRO A 46 2.20 -19.34 -5.28
CA PRO A 46 1.87 -19.23 -3.86
C PRO A 46 2.90 -19.98 -3.00
N ARG A 47 3.24 -19.40 -1.85
CA ARG A 47 4.00 -20.07 -0.78
C ARG A 47 3.06 -20.97 0.03
N PRO A 48 3.60 -21.91 0.82
CA PRO A 48 2.80 -22.67 1.77
C PRO A 48 1.98 -21.73 2.65
N MET A 49 0.69 -22.05 2.82
CA MET A 49 -0.31 -21.29 3.58
C MET A 49 -0.84 -20.00 2.94
N GLU A 50 -0.30 -19.53 1.79
CA GLU A 50 -0.90 -18.40 1.09
C GLU A 50 -2.19 -18.83 0.35
N VAL A 51 -3.22 -17.99 0.42
CA VAL A 51 -4.55 -18.24 -0.14
C VAL A 51 -4.83 -17.29 -1.31
N HIS A 52 -5.25 -17.87 -2.44
CA HIS A 52 -5.63 -17.10 -3.63
C HIS A 52 -6.88 -16.26 -3.36
N GLY A 53 -6.81 -14.96 -3.66
CA GLY A 53 -7.90 -14.00 -3.43
C GLY A 53 -7.94 -13.41 -2.01
N ASP A 54 -7.00 -13.80 -1.14
CA ASP A 54 -6.84 -13.20 0.20
C ASP A 54 -5.42 -12.61 0.37
N ASP A 55 -4.39 -13.44 0.21
CA ASP A 55 -3.00 -12.97 0.25
C ASP A 55 -2.61 -12.27 -1.06
N TYR A 56 -2.88 -12.96 -2.18
CA TYR A 56 -2.68 -12.43 -3.55
C TYR A 56 -3.68 -13.05 -4.52
N TRP A 57 -3.96 -12.35 -5.61
CA TRP A 57 -4.43 -12.97 -6.84
C TRP A 57 -3.24 -13.61 -7.55
N PHE A 58 -3.00 -14.90 -7.31
CA PHE A 58 -1.97 -15.67 -8.00
C PHE A 58 -2.38 -15.94 -9.45
N LEU A 59 -1.74 -15.27 -10.40
CA LEU A 59 -2.02 -15.36 -11.82
C LEU A 59 -0.89 -16.08 -12.55
N THR A 60 -1.20 -16.77 -13.64
CA THR A 60 -0.20 -17.16 -14.62
C THR A 60 0.34 -15.94 -15.36
N ASP A 61 1.53 -16.06 -15.98
CA ASP A 61 2.07 -14.98 -16.82
C ASP A 61 1.10 -14.60 -17.94
N ALA A 62 0.45 -15.58 -18.58
CA ALA A 62 -0.53 -15.32 -19.64
C ALA A 62 -1.74 -14.51 -19.15
N GLU A 63 -2.29 -14.84 -17.98
CA GLU A 63 -3.40 -14.10 -17.37
C GLU A 63 -2.99 -12.68 -16.98
N PHE A 64 -1.80 -12.52 -16.38
CA PHE A 64 -1.29 -11.21 -16.00
C PHE A 64 -1.09 -10.32 -17.23
N GLN A 65 -0.46 -10.84 -18.29
CA GLN A 65 -0.26 -10.12 -19.55
C GLN A 65 -1.59 -9.76 -20.22
N GLY A 66 -2.57 -10.68 -20.23
CA GLY A 66 -3.92 -10.39 -20.74
C GLY A 66 -4.60 -9.25 -19.97
N LYS A 67 -4.52 -9.26 -18.63
CA LYS A 67 -5.05 -8.18 -17.79
C LYS A 67 -4.33 -6.86 -18.02
N MET A 68 -3.01 -6.89 -18.20
CA MET A 68 -2.20 -5.71 -18.52
C MET A 68 -2.61 -5.11 -19.88
N HIS A 69 -2.76 -5.93 -20.92
CA HIS A 69 -3.23 -5.51 -22.24
C HIS A 69 -4.62 -4.87 -22.18
N ASN A 70 -5.50 -5.42 -21.34
CA ASN A 70 -6.86 -4.92 -21.16
C ASN A 70 -6.96 -3.73 -20.18
N GLY A 71 -5.84 -3.17 -19.70
CA GLY A 71 -5.84 -2.01 -18.81
C GLY A 71 -6.43 -2.29 -17.41
N ALA A 72 -6.46 -3.54 -16.97
CA ALA A 72 -7.11 -3.96 -15.72
C ALA A 72 -6.33 -3.59 -14.44
N PHE A 73 -5.09 -3.10 -14.58
CA PHE A 73 -4.25 -2.68 -13.46
C PHE A 73 -4.29 -1.16 -13.25
N LEU A 74 -4.33 -0.75 -11.98
CA LEU A 74 -4.02 0.62 -11.56
C LEU A 74 -2.54 0.90 -11.70
N GLU A 75 -1.74 -0.06 -11.27
CA GLU A 75 -0.29 -0.04 -11.37
C GLU A 75 0.19 -1.49 -11.44
N HIS A 76 1.37 -1.66 -12.04
CA HIS A 76 2.09 -2.92 -11.99
C HIS A 76 3.59 -2.64 -12.12
N ALA A 77 4.40 -3.56 -11.60
CA ALA A 77 5.85 -3.52 -11.66
C ALA A 77 6.45 -4.92 -11.47
N GLU A 78 7.68 -5.09 -11.94
CA GLU A 78 8.52 -6.20 -11.49
C GLU A 78 9.16 -5.83 -10.15
N VAL A 79 9.08 -6.71 -9.17
CA VAL A 79 9.58 -6.45 -7.81
C VAL A 79 10.95 -7.09 -7.61
N PHE A 80 11.92 -6.31 -7.13
CA PHE A 80 13.29 -6.72 -6.77
C PHE A 80 14.09 -7.47 -7.85
N SER A 81 13.79 -7.25 -9.14
CA SER A 81 14.44 -7.99 -10.24
C SER A 81 14.26 -9.51 -10.11
N SER A 82 13.15 -9.95 -9.50
CA SER A 82 12.85 -11.35 -9.24
C SER A 82 12.34 -12.10 -10.47
N GLY A 83 12.01 -11.39 -11.55
CA GLY A 83 11.26 -11.93 -12.69
C GLY A 83 9.74 -12.01 -12.46
N TYR A 84 9.26 -11.82 -11.23
CA TYR A 84 7.83 -11.86 -10.92
C TYR A 84 7.21 -10.47 -10.98
N LEU A 85 6.04 -10.42 -11.62
CA LEU A 85 5.22 -9.22 -11.73
C LEU A 85 4.26 -9.14 -10.55
N TYR A 86 3.99 -7.91 -10.13
CA TYR A 86 3.00 -7.56 -9.13
C TYR A 86 2.17 -6.39 -9.64
N GLY A 87 0.92 -6.30 -9.22
CA GLY A 87 0.09 -5.14 -9.55
C GLY A 87 -1.23 -5.09 -8.82
N THR A 88 -1.77 -3.89 -8.70
CA THR A 88 -3.07 -3.63 -8.08
C THR A 88 -4.18 -3.62 -9.13
N LEU A 89 -5.16 -4.52 -9.01
CA LEU A 89 -6.29 -4.61 -9.94
C LEU A 89 -7.29 -3.48 -9.71
N ARG A 90 -7.85 -2.93 -10.79
CA ARG A 90 -8.94 -1.94 -10.73
C ARG A 90 -10.19 -2.50 -10.03
N SER A 91 -10.46 -3.79 -10.22
CA SER A 91 -11.58 -4.50 -9.59
C SER A 91 -11.51 -4.49 -8.06
N GLU A 92 -10.33 -4.28 -7.46
CA GLU A 92 -10.23 -4.12 -6.00
C GLU A 92 -10.79 -2.80 -5.51
N LEU A 93 -10.78 -1.74 -6.35
CA LEU A 93 -11.49 -0.50 -6.04
C LEU A 93 -13.00 -0.74 -6.08
N ASP A 94 -13.48 -1.38 -7.15
CA ASP A 94 -14.90 -1.68 -7.32
C ASP A 94 -15.41 -2.54 -6.15
N ARG A 95 -14.66 -3.59 -5.77
CA ARG A 95 -14.98 -4.45 -4.61
C ARG A 95 -15.10 -3.67 -3.30
N ALA A 96 -14.25 -2.66 -3.09
CA ALA A 96 -14.32 -1.82 -1.89
C ALA A 96 -15.55 -0.91 -1.92
N TRP A 97 -15.83 -0.29 -3.07
CA TRP A 97 -16.93 0.65 -3.24
C TRP A 97 -18.30 -0.02 -3.20
N GLU A 98 -18.42 -1.24 -3.72
CA GLU A 98 -19.63 -2.07 -3.59
C GLU A 98 -19.98 -2.38 -2.13
N GLN A 99 -18.96 -2.42 -1.25
CA GLN A 99 -19.13 -2.57 0.20
C GLN A 99 -19.35 -1.24 0.92
N ASN A 100 -19.55 -0.13 0.20
CA ASN A 100 -19.56 1.23 0.73
C ASN A 100 -18.30 1.59 1.55
N GLY A 101 -17.18 0.93 1.24
CA GLY A 101 -15.92 1.08 1.95
C GLY A 101 -14.88 1.88 1.17
N TRP A 102 -13.78 2.13 1.85
CA TRP A 102 -12.56 2.70 1.30
C TRP A 102 -11.66 1.60 0.75
N ALA A 103 -11.26 1.76 -0.51
CA ALA A 103 -10.24 0.91 -1.10
C ALA A 103 -8.89 1.20 -0.45
N PHE A 104 -8.38 0.25 0.35
CA PHE A 104 -7.15 0.41 1.08
C PHE A 104 -5.98 -0.25 0.36
N LEU A 105 -5.18 0.58 -0.31
CA LEU A 105 -4.01 0.18 -1.08
C LEU A 105 -2.74 0.28 -0.21
N GLU A 106 -2.18 -0.86 0.18
CA GLU A 106 -0.82 -0.96 0.74
C GLU A 106 0.16 -1.30 -0.40
N ILE A 107 0.84 -0.28 -0.94
CA ILE A 107 1.71 -0.43 -2.11
C ILE A 107 3.06 0.27 -1.91
N ASP A 108 4.02 0.00 -2.79
CA ASP A 108 5.30 0.71 -2.77
C ASP A 108 5.17 2.17 -3.22
N VAL A 109 6.23 2.94 -3.05
CA VAL A 109 6.23 4.38 -3.35
C VAL A 109 6.01 4.64 -4.85
N GLN A 110 6.50 3.77 -5.73
CA GLN A 110 6.34 3.95 -7.19
C GLN A 110 4.90 3.66 -7.64
N GLY A 111 4.31 2.59 -7.13
CA GLY A 111 2.90 2.25 -7.34
C GLY A 111 1.99 3.37 -6.81
N ALA A 112 2.28 3.88 -5.61
CA ALA A 112 1.54 5.00 -5.02
C ALA A 112 1.56 6.26 -5.89
N LEU A 113 2.71 6.63 -6.46
CA LEU A 113 2.80 7.76 -7.38
C LEU A 113 1.96 7.57 -8.65
N LYS A 114 1.88 6.36 -9.19
CA LYS A 114 1.01 6.04 -10.33
C LYS A 114 -0.47 6.14 -9.97
N VAL A 115 -0.85 5.72 -8.75
CA VAL A 115 -2.23 5.87 -8.26
C VAL A 115 -2.57 7.35 -8.07
N MET A 116 -1.69 8.14 -7.48
CA MET A 116 -1.89 9.60 -7.29
C MET A 116 -2.16 10.35 -8.60
N GLN A 117 -1.49 9.96 -9.69
CA GLN A 117 -1.71 10.55 -11.01
C GLN A 117 -3.10 10.25 -11.56
N GLN A 118 -3.61 9.04 -11.30
CA GLN A 118 -4.93 8.61 -11.78
C GLN A 118 -6.08 9.07 -10.86
N TYR A 119 -5.81 9.18 -9.56
CA TYR A 119 -6.77 9.51 -8.51
C TYR A 119 -6.21 10.64 -7.62
N PRO A 120 -6.20 11.89 -8.10
CA PRO A 120 -5.66 13.03 -7.35
C PRO A 120 -6.40 13.30 -6.03
N ASN A 121 -7.65 12.84 -5.93
CA ASN A 121 -8.47 12.97 -4.73
C ASN A 121 -8.24 11.86 -3.70
N ALA A 122 -7.43 10.83 -4.00
CA ALA A 122 -7.10 9.77 -3.05
C ALA A 122 -6.46 10.35 -1.77
N VAL A 123 -6.75 9.74 -0.62
CA VAL A 123 -6.07 10.03 0.65
C VAL A 123 -4.74 9.28 0.62
N THR A 124 -3.63 10.02 0.63
CA THR A 124 -2.30 9.44 0.46
C THR A 124 -1.46 9.69 1.69
N ILE A 125 -0.97 8.60 2.28
CA ILE A 125 -0.22 8.61 3.53
C ILE A 125 1.17 7.98 3.30
N PHE A 126 2.21 8.76 3.56
CA PHE A 126 3.59 8.28 3.59
C PHE A 126 3.98 7.87 5.02
N LEU A 127 4.25 6.60 5.24
CA LEU A 127 4.67 6.06 6.54
C LEU A 127 6.19 5.96 6.62
N LYS A 128 6.79 6.69 7.57
CA LYS A 128 8.23 6.66 7.84
C LYS A 128 8.55 6.29 9.27
N THR A 129 9.78 5.85 9.53
CA THR A 129 10.31 5.74 10.88
C THR A 129 10.74 7.12 11.41
N PRO A 130 10.95 7.27 12.73
CA PRO A 130 11.46 8.50 13.33
C PRO A 130 12.82 8.94 12.77
N SER A 131 13.66 7.97 12.42
CA SER A 131 15.01 8.22 11.89
C SER A 131 15.47 7.11 10.96
N SER A 132 16.51 7.39 10.17
CA SER A 132 17.22 6.39 9.37
C SER A 132 17.86 5.30 10.24
N ALA A 133 18.40 5.67 11.40
CA ALA A 133 18.96 4.72 12.37
C ALA A 133 17.89 3.75 12.90
N GLU A 134 16.67 4.23 13.16
CA GLU A 134 15.57 3.37 13.59
C GLU A 134 15.10 2.46 12.45
N PHE A 135 15.07 2.95 11.21
CA PHE A 135 14.79 2.13 10.04
C PHE A 135 15.82 1.00 9.87
N GLU A 136 17.11 1.33 9.96
CA GLU A 136 18.20 0.36 9.91
C GLU A 136 18.11 -0.66 11.03
N ARG A 137 17.85 -0.22 12.26
CA ARG A 137 17.65 -1.10 13.42
C ARG A 137 16.53 -2.11 13.17
N ARG A 138 15.38 -1.65 12.65
CA ARG A 138 14.23 -2.51 12.30
C ARG A 138 14.54 -3.49 11.17
N LEU A 139 15.30 -3.07 10.15
CA LEU A 139 15.76 -3.96 9.08
C LEU A 139 16.67 -5.06 9.62
N ARG A 140 17.69 -4.69 10.40
CA ARG A 140 18.66 -5.61 11.00
C ARG A 140 18.00 -6.60 11.97
N ALA A 141 17.02 -6.15 12.76
CA ALA A 141 16.31 -6.99 13.71
C ALA A 141 15.56 -8.18 13.06
N ARG A 142 15.25 -8.11 11.76
CA ARG A 142 14.62 -9.22 11.03
C ARG A 142 15.58 -10.38 10.77
N GLY A 143 16.90 -10.17 10.86
CA GLY A 143 17.93 -11.21 10.84
C GLY A 143 17.98 -12.10 9.59
N THR A 144 17.27 -11.74 8.52
CA THR A 144 17.02 -12.61 7.36
C THR A 144 17.75 -12.16 6.08
N GLU A 145 18.47 -11.04 6.15
CA GLU A 145 19.06 -10.39 4.98
C GLU A 145 20.58 -10.19 5.16
N SER A 146 21.34 -10.41 4.09
CA SER A 146 22.77 -10.11 4.05
C SER A 146 23.05 -8.61 4.11
N GLU A 147 24.23 -8.21 4.58
CA GLU A 147 24.64 -6.80 4.68
C GLU A 147 24.47 -6.02 3.36
N SER A 148 24.80 -6.63 2.22
CA SER A 148 24.64 -6.01 0.90
C SER A 148 23.17 -5.69 0.55
N ILE A 149 22.22 -6.52 1.01
CA ILE A 149 20.78 -6.28 0.84
C ILE A 149 20.33 -5.14 1.74
N ILE A 150 20.81 -5.12 2.99
CA ILE A 150 20.49 -4.05 3.96
C ILE A 150 20.94 -2.70 3.41
N GLN A 151 22.19 -2.58 2.94
CA GLN A 151 22.71 -1.34 2.36
C GLN A 151 21.91 -0.88 1.13
N ARG A 152 21.51 -1.82 0.25
CA ARG A 152 20.65 -1.50 -0.90
C ARG A 152 19.28 -0.98 -0.47
N ARG A 153 18.69 -1.55 0.59
CA ARG A 153 17.41 -1.09 1.15
C ARG A 153 17.53 0.29 1.79
N LEU A 154 18.61 0.56 2.54
CA LEU A 154 18.88 1.88 3.11
C LEU A 154 18.98 2.96 2.04
N ALA A 155 19.78 2.72 0.99
CA ALA A 155 19.91 3.65 -0.13
C ALA A 155 18.60 3.85 -0.91
N THR A 156 17.75 2.82 -0.94
CA THR A 156 16.41 2.93 -1.57
C THR A 156 15.47 3.76 -0.70
N ALA A 157 15.46 3.53 0.61
CA ALA A 157 14.67 4.28 1.57
C ALA A 157 15.01 5.77 1.56
N GLU A 158 16.29 6.13 1.43
CA GLU A 158 16.73 7.53 1.33
C GLU A 158 16.12 8.23 0.11
N ARG A 159 16.11 7.58 -1.06
CA ARG A 159 15.46 8.12 -2.26
C ARG A 159 13.94 8.20 -2.10
N GLU A 160 13.33 7.21 -1.47
CA GLU A 160 11.89 7.20 -1.22
C GLU A 160 11.45 8.29 -0.24
N LEU A 161 12.27 8.60 0.77
CA LEU A 161 12.01 9.69 1.73
C LEU A 161 11.93 11.06 1.05
N GLN A 162 12.66 11.26 -0.05
CA GLN A 162 12.59 12.50 -0.84
C GLN A 162 11.26 12.67 -1.58
N LEU A 163 10.43 11.62 -1.65
CA LEU A 163 9.11 11.66 -2.31
C LEU A 163 7.97 11.85 -1.31
N ALA A 164 8.27 11.98 -0.01
CA ALA A 164 7.26 12.12 1.03
C ALA A 164 6.41 13.39 0.90
N ASP A 165 6.98 14.46 0.32
CA ASP A 165 6.32 15.74 0.04
C ASP A 165 5.20 15.66 -1.02
N ARG A 166 5.14 14.55 -1.78
CA ARG A 166 4.09 14.29 -2.76
C ARG A 166 2.81 13.70 -2.15
N TYR A 167 2.85 13.32 -0.88
CA TYR A 167 1.72 12.73 -0.17
C TYR A 167 0.93 13.82 0.55
N LYS A 168 -0.39 13.61 0.70
CA LYS A 168 -1.24 14.52 1.48
C LYS A 168 -0.86 14.51 2.96
N TYR A 169 -0.44 13.35 3.47
CA TYR A 169 -0.09 13.15 4.87
C TYR A 169 1.24 12.38 5.00
N VAL A 170 2.02 12.73 6.02
CA VAL A 170 3.25 12.02 6.40
C VAL A 170 3.13 11.61 7.86
N ILE A 171 3.19 10.30 8.13
CA ILE A 171 2.99 9.73 9.46
C ILE A 171 4.30 9.10 9.94
N VAL A 172 4.68 9.39 11.19
CA VAL A 172 5.86 8.80 11.83
C VAL A 172 5.45 7.59 12.66
N ASN A 173 5.87 6.41 12.23
CA ASN A 173 5.64 5.16 12.94
C ASN A 173 6.69 4.91 14.04
N ASP A 174 6.68 5.75 15.06
CA ASP A 174 7.47 5.52 16.29
C ASP A 174 6.78 4.45 17.15
N GLN A 175 5.54 4.74 17.54
CA GLN A 175 4.63 3.87 18.26
C GLN A 175 3.44 3.53 17.37
N LEU A 176 3.13 2.24 17.27
CA LEU A 176 2.11 1.72 16.37
C LEU A 176 0.74 2.32 16.68
N GLU A 177 0.37 2.38 17.96
CA GLU A 177 -0.92 2.85 18.46
C GLU A 177 -1.14 4.33 18.10
N THR A 178 -0.10 5.14 18.24
CA THR A 178 -0.13 6.57 17.89
C THR A 178 -0.33 6.76 16.39
N ALA A 179 0.41 6.02 15.55
CA ALA A 179 0.28 6.10 14.10
C ALA A 179 -1.10 5.62 13.61
N VAL A 180 -1.65 4.56 14.22
CA VAL A 180 -3.00 4.06 13.93
C VAL A 180 -4.05 5.11 14.30
N SER A 181 -3.96 5.69 15.51
CA SER A 181 -4.88 6.73 15.98
C SER A 181 -4.88 7.96 15.05
N GLU A 182 -3.71 8.43 14.64
CA GLU A 182 -3.56 9.57 13.74
C GLU A 182 -4.23 9.31 12.37
N ILE A 183 -4.02 8.12 11.80
CA ILE A 183 -4.63 7.75 10.52
C ILE A 183 -6.14 7.57 10.65
N CYS A 184 -6.65 7.05 11.78
CA CYS A 184 -8.10 6.98 12.04
C CYS A 184 -8.73 8.38 12.07
N VAL A 185 -8.07 9.36 12.70
CA VAL A 185 -8.55 10.76 12.71
C VAL A 185 -8.58 11.35 11.30
N ILE A 186 -7.53 11.13 10.51
CA ILE A 186 -7.48 11.58 9.10
C ILE A 186 -8.65 10.97 8.31
N LEU A 187 -8.83 9.66 8.37
CA LEU A 187 -9.88 8.96 7.64
C LEU A 187 -11.28 9.43 8.03
N LYS A 188 -11.52 9.67 9.32
CA LYS A 188 -12.79 10.21 9.80
C LYS A 188 -13.06 11.60 9.27
N ALA A 189 -12.06 12.48 9.30
CA ALA A 189 -12.20 13.85 8.77
C ALA A 189 -12.46 13.83 7.26
N GLU A 190 -11.76 12.98 6.52
CA GLU A 190 -11.93 12.79 5.08
C GLU A 190 -13.32 12.23 4.73
N GLU A 191 -13.84 11.26 5.49
CA GLU A 191 -15.20 10.74 5.30
C GLU A 191 -16.26 11.80 5.63
N MET A 192 -16.08 12.58 6.70
CA MET A 192 -17.00 13.66 7.05
C MET A 192 -17.03 14.75 5.97
N ALA A 193 -15.87 15.13 5.41
CA ALA A 193 -15.78 16.13 4.35
C ALA A 193 -16.45 15.69 3.05
N ARG A 194 -16.54 14.37 2.78
CA ARG A 194 -17.24 13.82 1.60
C ARG A 194 -18.75 13.71 1.79
N ASN A 195 -19.21 13.61 3.03
CA ASN A 195 -20.64 13.48 3.37
C ASN A 195 -21.31 14.83 3.71
N ALA A 196 -20.54 15.92 3.76
CA ALA A 196 -21.01 17.29 3.98
C ALA A 196 -21.45 17.96 2.66
#